data_AF-A0A1A7X895-F1
#
_entry.id   AF-A0A1A7X895-F1
#
_cell.length_a   1.000
_cell.length_b   1.000
_cell.length_c   1.000
_cell.angle_alpha   90.00
_cell.angle_beta   90.00
_cell.angle_gamma   90.00
#
_symmetry.space_group_name_H-M   'P 1'
#
loop_
_entity.id
_entity.type
_entity.pdbx_description
1 polymer ?
#
loop_
_entity_poly.entity_id
_entity_poly.type
_entity_poly.pdbx_seq_one_letter_code
_entity_poly.pdbx_strand_id
1 'polypeptide(L)'
;GRAEGRGEGRGHGGIYIHPDSPNFGAHWMKAPVSFNKVKLTNKVNGGGQIMLNSLHKYEPQLHIVCVGSRHRLVSNVSFKETQFIAVTAYQNEEITALKIKYNPFAKAFLDAKERNPTARSVPDSAENRVALQSCESDWSLSISFIDHFNV
;
A
#
# COMPACT_ATOMS: atom_id res chain seq x y z
N GLY A 1 -46.84 -0.58 -6.80
CA GLY A 1 -45.72 0.24 -7.30
C GLY A 1 -44.43 -0.43 -6.91
N ARG A 2 -43.62 -0.81 -7.91
CA ARG A 2 -42.33 -1.47 -7.72
C ARG A 2 -41.29 -0.35 -7.56
N ALA A 3 -40.67 -0.23 -6.39
CA ALA A 3 -39.53 0.68 -6.21
C ALA A 3 -38.27 -0.07 -6.67
N GLU A 4 -37.72 0.39 -7.79
CA GLU A 4 -36.42 -0.01 -8.30
C GLU A 4 -35.33 0.41 -7.30
N GLY A 5 -34.63 -0.57 -6.73
CA GLY A 5 -33.35 -0.31 -6.06
C GLY A 5 -32.32 0.05 -7.12
N ARG A 6 -32.02 1.34 -7.25
CA ARG A 6 -30.87 1.83 -8.02
C ARG A 6 -29.61 1.11 -7.53
N GLY A 7 -29.04 0.30 -8.42
CA GLY A 7 -27.70 -0.23 -8.28
C GLY A 7 -26.70 0.92 -8.39
N GLU A 8 -26.40 1.57 -7.27
CA GLU A 8 -25.25 2.44 -7.18
C GLU A 8 -24.01 1.56 -7.06
N GLY A 9 -23.18 1.58 -8.10
CA GLY A 9 -21.95 0.81 -8.19
C GLY A 9 -21.07 1.10 -6.98
N ARG A 10 -20.97 0.10 -6.09
CA ARG A 10 -20.00 0.09 -4.99
C ARG A 10 -18.60 0.21 -5.60
N GLY A 11 -17.98 1.39 -5.53
CA GLY A 11 -16.55 1.50 -5.75
C GLY A 11 -15.86 0.46 -4.88
N HIS A 12 -14.99 -0.35 -5.47
CA HIS A 12 -14.42 -1.57 -4.88
C HIS A 12 -13.93 -1.34 -3.43
N GLY A 13 -14.83 -1.61 -2.48
CA GLY A 13 -14.76 -1.11 -1.11
C GLY A 13 -13.63 -1.75 -0.32
N GLY A 14 -12.46 -1.10 -0.31
CA GLY A 14 -11.30 -1.52 0.47
C GLY A 14 -10.11 -2.02 -0.35
N ILE A 15 -10.15 -1.92 -1.68
CA ILE A 15 -9.04 -2.35 -2.55
C ILE A 15 -8.52 -1.16 -3.36
N TYR A 16 -7.20 -0.96 -3.35
CA TYR A 16 -6.50 -0.01 -4.20
C TYR A 16 -5.82 -0.75 -5.34
N ILE A 17 -6.18 -0.41 -6.58
CA ILE A 17 -5.56 -0.96 -7.79
C ILE A 17 -4.32 -0.11 -8.13
N HIS A 18 -3.18 -0.76 -8.36
CA HIS A 18 -1.96 -0.07 -8.77
C HIS A 18 -2.21 0.68 -10.09
N PRO A 19 -1.77 1.95 -10.24
CA PRO A 19 -2.09 2.78 -11.41
C PRO A 19 -1.55 2.22 -12.73
N ASP A 20 -0.48 1.42 -12.68
CA ASP A 20 0.09 0.76 -13.86
C ASP A 20 -0.69 -0.48 -14.30
N SER A 21 -1.71 -0.92 -13.55
CA SER A 21 -2.53 -2.08 -13.88
C SER A 21 -3.59 -1.78 -14.95
N PRO A 22 -3.90 -2.74 -15.84
CA PRO A 22 -3.17 -3.98 -16.08
C PRO A 22 -1.86 -3.73 -16.86
N ASN A 23 -0.85 -4.58 -16.63
CA ASN A 23 0.41 -4.51 -17.37
C ASN A 23 1.05 -5.89 -17.58
N PHE A 24 1.96 -6.00 -18.54
CA PHE A 24 2.72 -7.21 -18.79
C PHE A 24 3.54 -7.63 -17.57
N GLY A 25 3.72 -8.95 -17.40
CA GLY A 25 4.58 -9.49 -16.32
C GLY A 25 5.99 -8.91 -16.34
N ALA A 26 6.55 -8.67 -17.54
CA ALA A 26 7.87 -8.05 -17.70
C ALA A 26 7.94 -6.62 -17.13
N HIS A 27 6.85 -5.84 -17.20
CA HIS A 27 6.81 -4.51 -16.59
C HIS A 27 6.91 -4.60 -15.07
N TRP A 28 6.19 -5.55 -14.46
CA TRP A 28 6.18 -5.74 -13.00
C TRP A 28 7.51 -6.30 -12.47
N MET A 29 8.20 -7.14 -13.25
CA MET A 29 9.47 -7.76 -12.84
C MET A 29 10.70 -6.86 -13.05
N LYS A 30 10.56 -5.73 -13.76
CA LYS A 30 11.71 -4.87 -14.11
C LYS A 30 12.32 -4.11 -12.92
N ALA A 31 11.53 -3.89 -11.88
CA ALA A 31 11.87 -3.08 -10.70
C ALA A 31 10.85 -3.38 -9.56
N PRO A 32 11.15 -2.99 -8.31
CA PRO A 32 10.18 -3.12 -7.21
C PRO A 32 8.87 -2.38 -7.49
N VAL A 33 7.74 -3.00 -7.13
CA VAL A 33 6.40 -2.40 -7.26
C VAL A 33 6.07 -1.62 -5.99
N SER A 34 5.60 -0.37 -6.12
CA SER A 34 5.35 0.52 -4.98
C SER A 34 3.90 0.99 -4.90
N PHE A 35 3.29 0.84 -3.72
CA PHE A 35 1.94 1.34 -3.41
C PHE A 35 1.96 2.68 -2.65
N ASN A 36 2.96 3.54 -2.91
CA ASN A 36 3.17 4.80 -2.19
C ASN A 36 2.06 5.86 -2.36
N LYS A 37 1.16 5.68 -3.33
CA LYS A 37 0.03 6.59 -3.59
C LYS A 37 -1.26 6.17 -2.86
N VAL A 38 -1.26 5.03 -2.16
CA VAL A 38 -2.39 4.60 -1.33
C VAL A 38 -2.62 5.62 -0.21
N LYS A 39 -3.88 5.99 0.00
CA LYS A 39 -4.29 6.86 1.10
C LYS A 39 -5.29 6.13 1.98
N LEU A 40 -5.03 6.17 3.29
CA LEU A 40 -5.89 5.59 4.32
C LEU A 40 -6.73 6.71 4.95
N THR A 41 -7.99 6.42 5.25
CA THR A 41 -8.94 7.36 5.86
C THR A 41 -9.75 6.67 6.94
N ASN A 42 -10.24 7.43 7.92
CA ASN A 42 -11.22 6.95 8.90
C ASN A 42 -12.65 7.40 8.57
N LYS A 43 -12.87 7.98 7.38
CA LYS A 43 -14.19 8.42 6.92
C LYS A 43 -14.60 7.64 5.69
N VAL A 44 -15.86 7.22 5.65
CA VAL A 44 -16.47 6.68 4.43
C VAL A 44 -16.54 7.82 3.41
N ASN A 45 -15.71 7.74 2.37
CA ASN A 45 -15.76 8.66 1.25
C ASN A 45 -15.64 7.89 -0.06
N GLY A 46 -16.26 8.39 -1.13
CA GLY A 46 -16.20 7.76 -2.46
C GLY A 46 -14.89 8.03 -3.22
N GLY A 47 -13.88 8.62 -2.57
CA GLY A 47 -12.76 9.28 -3.22
C GLY A 47 -11.47 8.47 -3.24
N GLY A 48 -11.47 7.24 -3.75
CA GLY A 48 -10.25 6.44 -4.01
C GLY A 48 -9.33 6.16 -2.81
N GLN A 49 -9.75 6.54 -1.60
CA GLN A 49 -9.09 6.28 -0.33
C GLN A 49 -9.64 4.98 0.25
N ILE A 50 -8.80 4.25 1.00
CA ILE A 50 -9.22 3.06 1.70
C ILE A 50 -9.62 3.44 3.13
N MET A 51 -10.87 3.16 3.47
CA MET A 51 -11.38 3.39 4.83
C MET A 51 -10.92 2.27 5.75
N LEU A 52 -10.32 2.64 6.88
CA LEU A 52 -9.95 1.75 7.98
C LEU A 52 -10.61 2.23 9.27
N ASN A 53 -11.01 1.29 10.12
CA ASN A 53 -11.44 1.61 11.47
C ASN A 53 -10.22 1.95 12.33
N SER A 54 -10.32 3.05 13.10
CA SER A 54 -9.25 3.39 14.04
C SER A 54 -9.19 2.37 15.18
N LEU A 55 -8.00 2.19 15.75
CA LEU A 55 -7.66 1.24 16.82
C LEU A 55 -7.78 -0.25 16.44
N HIS A 56 -7.98 -0.56 15.18
CA HIS A 56 -7.99 -1.93 14.67
C HIS A 56 -6.62 -2.31 14.10
N LYS A 57 -6.28 -3.59 14.22
CA LYS A 57 -5.05 -4.16 13.66
C LYS A 57 -5.31 -4.64 12.24
N TYR A 58 -4.52 -4.16 11.30
CA TYR A 58 -4.60 -4.51 9.89
C TYR A 58 -3.38 -5.24 9.39
N GLU A 59 -3.58 -6.12 8.41
CA GLU A 59 -2.52 -6.73 7.61
C GLU A 59 -2.70 -6.36 6.13
N PRO A 60 -1.74 -5.67 5.52
CA PRO A 60 -1.74 -5.46 4.08
C PRO A 60 -1.72 -6.79 3.32
N GLN A 61 -2.62 -6.94 2.34
CA GLN A 61 -2.68 -8.09 1.45
C GLN A 61 -2.57 -7.63 0.00
N LEU A 62 -1.56 -8.11 -0.70
CA LEU A 62 -1.36 -7.92 -2.13
C LEU A 62 -2.18 -8.94 -2.90
N HIS A 63 -2.82 -8.50 -3.98
CA HIS A 63 -3.54 -9.37 -4.92
C HIS A 63 -2.92 -9.24 -6.31
N ILE A 64 -2.56 -10.37 -6.89
CA ILE A 64 -1.96 -10.50 -8.22
C ILE A 64 -2.94 -11.29 -9.07
N VAL A 65 -3.53 -10.63 -10.08
CA VAL A 65 -4.60 -11.21 -10.91
C VAL A 65 -4.16 -11.26 -12.37
N CYS A 66 -4.18 -12.43 -12.98
CA CYS A 66 -3.99 -12.58 -14.42
C CYS A 66 -5.27 -12.12 -15.15
N VAL A 67 -5.12 -11.20 -16.11
CA VAL A 67 -6.18 -10.63 -16.94
C VAL A 67 -6.18 -11.33 -18.29
N GLY A 68 -7.36 -11.54 -18.88
CA GLY A 68 -7.51 -12.05 -20.25
C GLY A 68 -7.43 -13.58 -20.43
N SER A 69 -7.06 -14.35 -19.39
CA SER A 69 -7.12 -15.82 -19.43
C SER A 69 -8.51 -16.35 -19.10
N ARG A 70 -8.94 -17.44 -19.77
CA ARG A 70 -10.19 -18.17 -19.44
C ARG A 70 -10.25 -18.63 -17.98
N HIS A 71 -9.09 -18.82 -17.36
CA HIS A 71 -8.93 -19.12 -15.94
C HIS A 71 -8.38 -17.89 -15.22
N ARG A 72 -9.15 -17.33 -14.27
CA ARG A 72 -8.70 -16.21 -13.44
C ARG A 72 -7.68 -16.71 -12.42
N LEU A 73 -6.39 -16.60 -12.74
CA LEU A 73 -5.32 -16.85 -11.77
C LEU A 73 -5.29 -15.70 -10.77
N VAL A 74 -5.41 -16.03 -9.49
CA VAL A 74 -5.37 -15.07 -8.38
C VAL A 74 -4.37 -15.59 -7.36
N SER A 75 -3.36 -14.78 -7.05
CA SER A 75 -2.45 -15.01 -5.93
C SER A 75 -2.60 -13.89 -4.91
N ASN A 76 -2.68 -14.26 -3.64
CA ASN A 76 -2.76 -13.33 -2.51
C ASN A 76 -1.52 -13.51 -1.65
N VAL A 77 -0.83 -12.41 -1.34
CA VAL A 77 0.41 -12.42 -0.56
C VAL A 77 0.29 -11.40 0.56
N SER A 78 0.66 -11.79 1.79
CA SER A 78 0.75 -10.88 2.93
C SER A 78 2.06 -11.10 3.69
N PHE A 79 2.49 -10.06 4.38
CA PHE A 79 3.74 -10.02 5.13
C PHE A 79 3.42 -9.62 6.57
N LYS A 80 3.65 -10.53 7.53
CA LYS A 80 3.28 -10.31 8.94
C LYS A 80 3.98 -9.10 9.55
N GLU A 81 5.20 -8.82 9.11
CA GLU A 81 6.01 -7.67 9.49
C GLU A 81 5.41 -6.32 9.06
N THR A 82 4.44 -6.33 8.15
CA THR A 82 3.75 -5.12 7.67
C THR A 82 2.42 -4.86 8.38
N GLN A 83 2.09 -5.64 9.41
CA GLN A 83 0.91 -5.39 10.24
C GLN A 83 1.04 -4.07 11.01
N PHE A 84 -0.07 -3.36 11.16
CA PHE A 84 -0.12 -2.11 11.93
C PHE A 84 -1.48 -1.90 12.60
N ILE A 85 -1.54 -0.99 13.56
CA ILE A 85 -2.79 -0.51 14.15
C ILE A 85 -3.11 0.86 13.54
N ALA A 86 -4.29 1.01 12.95
CA ALA A 86 -4.72 2.30 12.41
C ALA A 86 -5.00 3.28 13.56
N VAL A 87 -4.47 4.50 13.49
CA VAL A 87 -4.64 5.50 14.54
C VAL A 87 -4.83 6.89 13.93
N THR A 88 -5.55 7.76 14.64
CA THR A 88 -5.68 9.18 14.27
C THR A 88 -4.55 10.04 14.83
N ALA A 89 -3.86 9.54 15.86
CA ALA A 89 -2.66 10.13 16.44
C ALA A 89 -1.76 9.02 16.99
N TYR A 90 -0.43 9.19 16.87
CA TYR A 90 0.52 8.23 17.43
C TYR A 90 0.40 8.18 18.96
N GLN A 91 0.34 6.97 19.50
CA GLN A 91 0.30 6.71 20.94
C GLN A 91 1.68 6.33 21.49
N ASN A 92 2.49 5.64 20.69
CA ASN A 92 3.84 5.23 21.07
C ASN A 92 4.87 6.26 20.57
N GLU A 93 5.60 6.88 21.50
CA GLU A 93 6.63 7.87 21.19
C GLU A 93 7.83 7.29 20.42
N GLU A 94 8.18 6.02 20.62
CA GLU A 94 9.24 5.35 19.87
C GLU A 94 8.86 5.22 18.39
N ILE A 95 7.60 4.89 18.10
CA ILE A 95 7.08 4.88 16.72
C ILE A 95 7.12 6.30 16.13
N THR A 96 6.75 7.30 16.91
CA THR A 96 6.81 8.71 16.47
C THR A 96 8.25 9.10 16.13
N ALA A 97 9.21 8.79 16.99
CA ALA A 97 10.63 9.05 16.76
C ALA A 97 11.17 8.30 15.52
N LEU A 98 10.79 7.03 15.33
CA LEU A 98 11.14 6.25 14.13
C LEU A 98 10.56 6.89 12.86
N LYS A 99 9.29 7.33 12.89
CA LYS A 99 8.65 8.00 11.76
C LYS A 99 9.32 9.33 11.44
N ILE A 100 9.66 10.12 12.45
CA ILE A 100 10.41 11.38 12.27
C ILE A 100 11.79 11.10 11.67
N LYS A 101 12.50 10.08 12.17
CA LYS A 101 13.87 9.72 11.71
C LYS A 101 13.92 9.25 10.25
N TYR A 102 12.99 8.38 9.85
CA TYR A 102 13.09 7.66 8.57
C TYR A 102 12.14 8.17 7.48
N ASN A 103 11.14 8.99 7.78
CA ASN A 103 10.27 9.58 6.76
C ASN A 103 10.83 10.94 6.30
N PRO A 104 11.28 11.08 5.03
CA PRO A 104 11.82 12.34 4.52
C PRO A 104 10.85 13.53 4.67
N PHE A 105 9.54 13.28 4.63
CA PHE A 105 8.52 14.33 4.78
C PHE A 105 8.32 14.80 6.24
N ALA A 106 8.92 14.13 7.21
CA ALA A 106 8.89 14.50 8.62
C ALA A 106 10.19 15.16 9.11
N LYS A 107 11.15 15.42 8.19
CA LYS A 107 12.49 15.92 8.54
C LYS A 107 12.49 17.28 9.25
N ALA A 108 11.49 18.13 9.03
CA ALA A 108 11.38 19.41 9.73
C ALA A 108 11.32 19.25 11.27
N PHE A 109 10.84 18.11 11.78
CA PHE A 109 10.82 17.81 13.22
C PHE A 109 12.17 17.29 13.74
N LEU A 110 13.06 16.81 12.86
CA LEU A 110 14.46 16.49 13.20
C LEU A 110 15.28 17.76 13.33
N ASP A 111 15.16 18.68 12.37
CA ASP A 111 15.96 19.91 12.31
C ASP A 111 15.71 20.83 13.53
N ALA A 112 14.50 20.79 14.11
CA ALA A 112 14.18 21.49 15.35
C ALA A 112 14.88 20.89 16.59
N LYS A 113 15.24 19.61 16.55
CA LYS A 113 15.92 18.89 17.64
C LYS A 113 17.45 18.95 17.50
N GLU A 114 17.98 19.14 16.28
CA GLU A 114 19.41 19.09 15.96
C GLU A 114 20.10 20.46 15.83
N ARG A 115 19.80 21.42 16.72
CA ARG A 115 20.65 22.62 16.89
C ARG A 115 21.97 22.28 17.63
N ASN A 116 22.77 21.34 17.10
CA ASN A 116 24.24 21.26 17.25
C ASN A 116 24.78 20.18 16.28
N PRO A 117 25.78 20.45 15.41
CA PRO A 117 25.98 19.66 14.20
C PRO A 117 27.11 18.63 14.33
N THR A 118 26.93 17.44 13.76
CA THR A 118 28.01 16.74 13.04
C THR A 118 27.40 15.76 12.04
N ALA A 119 27.59 16.06 10.76
CA ALA A 119 27.18 15.24 9.61
C ALA A 119 28.08 14.03 9.42
N ARG A 120 27.50 12.90 8.96
CA ARG A 120 28.20 11.93 8.09
C ARG A 120 27.23 11.34 7.06
N SER A 121 27.54 11.59 5.80
CA SER A 121 26.95 10.98 4.60
C SER A 121 27.53 9.58 4.35
N VAL A 122 26.70 8.65 3.88
CA VAL A 122 27.13 7.33 3.35
C VAL A 122 26.73 7.27 1.87
N PRO A 123 27.56 6.70 0.97
CA PRO A 123 27.25 6.67 -0.46
C PRO A 123 26.27 5.55 -0.84
N ASP A 124 25.59 5.80 -1.96
CA ASP A 124 24.65 4.94 -2.68
C ASP A 124 25.35 3.75 -3.37
N SER A 125 24.67 2.61 -3.48
CA SER A 125 25.16 1.42 -4.19
C SER A 125 24.10 0.87 -5.13
N ALA A 126 24.54 0.65 -6.36
CA ALA A 126 23.77 0.40 -7.57
C ALA A 126 22.89 -0.86 -7.60
N GLU A 127 21.84 -0.75 -8.43
CA GLU A 127 20.89 -1.78 -8.81
C GLU A 127 21.54 -2.94 -9.59
N ASN A 128 21.19 -4.17 -9.21
CA ASN A 128 21.47 -5.36 -9.99
C ASN A 128 20.21 -5.77 -10.75
N ARG A 129 20.26 -5.77 -12.08
CA ARG A 129 19.18 -6.26 -12.94
C ARG A 129 19.45 -7.71 -13.34
N VAL A 130 18.53 -8.60 -12.98
CA VAL A 130 18.40 -9.92 -13.60
C VAL A 130 17.25 -9.85 -14.60
N ALA A 131 17.52 -10.19 -15.86
CA ALA A 131 16.47 -10.41 -16.84
C ALA A 131 15.81 -11.78 -16.59
N LEU A 132 14.49 -11.80 -16.42
CA LEU A 132 13.71 -13.02 -16.40
C LEU A 132 12.56 -12.98 -17.41
N GLN A 133 12.29 -14.19 -17.87
CA GLN A 133 11.48 -14.62 -19.00
C GLN A 133 10.08 -13.99 -19.07
N SER A 134 9.68 -13.62 -20.29
CA SER A 134 8.41 -12.97 -20.59
C SER A 134 7.22 -13.87 -20.21
N CYS A 135 6.32 -13.35 -19.37
CA CYS A 135 4.97 -13.88 -19.21
C CYS A 135 4.05 -13.08 -20.14
N GLU A 136 3.48 -13.74 -21.16
CA GLU A 136 2.63 -13.11 -22.19
C GLU A 136 1.26 -12.61 -21.70
N SER A 137 0.92 -12.87 -20.43
CA SER A 137 -0.35 -12.42 -19.86
C SER A 137 -0.22 -11.05 -19.20
N ASP A 138 -1.28 -10.25 -19.33
CA ASP A 138 -1.45 -9.02 -18.56
C ASP A 138 -1.80 -9.34 -17.10
N TRP A 139 -1.19 -8.62 -16.16
CA TRP A 139 -1.41 -8.78 -14.74
C TRP A 139 -1.92 -7.48 -14.13
N SER A 140 -2.91 -7.59 -13.26
CA SER A 140 -3.40 -6.50 -12.42
C SER A 140 -2.95 -6.74 -10.98
N LEU A 141 -2.26 -5.75 -10.43
CA LEU A 141 -1.84 -5.73 -9.03
C LEU A 141 -2.71 -4.75 -8.24
N SER A 142 -3.09 -5.16 -7.04
CA SER A 142 -3.85 -4.35 -6.11
C SER A 142 -3.49 -4.68 -4.66
N ILE A 143 -3.87 -3.81 -3.72
CA ILE A 143 -3.64 -3.99 -2.29
C ILE A 143 -4.93 -3.74 -1.51
N SER A 144 -5.20 -4.59 -0.51
CA SER A 144 -6.24 -4.40 0.49
C SER A 144 -5.66 -4.53 1.90
N PHE A 145 -6.47 -4.27 2.92
CA PHE A 145 -6.05 -4.29 4.33
C PHE A 145 -7.03 -5.14 5.12
N ILE A 146 -6.55 -6.30 5.59
CA ILE A 146 -7.36 -7.28 6.31
C ILE A 146 -7.44 -6.89 7.78
N ASP A 147 -8.66 -6.68 8.29
CA ASP A 147 -8.93 -6.36 9.69
C ASP A 147 -8.87 -7.63 10.55
N HIS A 148 -7.98 -7.65 11.55
CA HIS A 148 -7.80 -8.76 12.48
C HIS A 148 -8.67 -8.65 13.75
N PHE A 149 -9.48 -7.60 13.90
CA PHE A 149 -10.37 -7.44 15.06
C PHE A 149 -11.71 -8.20 14.92
N ASN A 150 -11.97 -8.83 13.76
CA ASN A 150 -13.21 -9.53 13.43
C ASN A 150 -13.12 -11.07 13.47
N VAL A 151 -12.30 -11.64 14.37
CA VAL A 151 -12.30 -13.09 14.68
C VAL A 151 -12.80 -13.31 16.09
#